data_AF-A0A9P6MMS3-F1
#
_entry.id   AF-A0A9P6MMS3-F1
#
_cell.length_a   1.000
_cell.length_b   1.000
_cell.length_c   1.000
_cell.angle_alpha   90.00
_cell.angle_beta   90.00
_cell.angle_gamma   90.00
#
_symmetry.space_group_name_H-M   'P 1'
#
loop_
_entity.id
_entity.type
_entity.pdbx_description
1 polymer ?
#
loop_
_entity_poly.entity_id
_entity_poly.type
_entity_poly.pdbx_seq_one_letter_code
_entity_poly.pdbx_strand_id
1 'polypeptide(L)' 'EELAQKDGSGEEIFVAIKGTVFDVSAKKAMYGPGGGYHCFAGKDASKRKTLDDWCVFFEKRYAIVGKTA' A
#
# COMPACT_ATOMS: atom_id res chain seq x y z
N GLU A 1 5.97 6.11 10.41
CA GLU A 1 6.23 4.83 11.09
C GLU A 1 4.96 4.00 11.35
N GLU A 2 3.75 4.60 11.34
CA GLU A 2 2.47 3.88 11.58
C GLU A 2 2.03 2.89 10.48
N LEU A 3 2.55 2.99 9.24
CA LEU A 3 2.20 2.04 8.19
C LEU A 3 2.74 0.63 8.44
N ALA A 4 3.87 0.50 9.13
CA ALA A 4 4.52 -0.80 9.35
C ALA A 4 3.77 -1.70 10.35
N GLN A 5 2.64 -1.25 10.89
CA GLN A 5 1.71 -2.07 11.68
C GLN A 5 0.47 -2.50 10.86
N LYS A 6 0.35 -2.00 9.63
CA LYS A 6 -0.80 -2.22 8.74
C LYS A 6 -0.44 -3.20 7.60
N ASP A 7 0.27 -4.28 7.94
CA ASP A 7 0.77 -5.30 7.00
C ASP A 7 -0.31 -6.30 6.56
N GLY A 8 -1.55 -6.14 7.04
CA GLY A 8 -2.67 -7.05 6.75
C GLY A 8 -2.88 -8.19 7.73
N SER A 9 -2.23 -8.12 8.89
CA SER A 9 -2.46 -9.02 10.04
C SER A 9 -3.78 -8.76 10.77
N GLY A 10 -4.35 -7.55 10.66
CA GLY A 10 -5.67 -7.22 11.20
C GLY A 10 -6.77 -7.41 10.15
N GLU A 11 -7.37 -6.31 9.70
CA GLU A 11 -8.41 -6.29 8.67
C GLU A 11 -8.15 -5.27 7.56
N GLU A 12 -7.30 -4.27 7.84
CA GLU A 12 -7.01 -3.17 6.92
C GLU A 12 -5.55 -3.18 6.45
N ILE A 13 -5.34 -2.94 5.17
CA ILE A 13 -4.04 -2.93 4.51
C ILE A 13 -3.83 -1.59 3.86
N PHE A 14 -2.74 -0.93 4.23
CA PHE A 14 -2.35 0.35 3.66
C PHE A 14 -1.01 0.23 2.96
N VAL A 15 -0.88 0.91 1.82
CA VAL A 15 0.37 0.98 1.04
C VAL A 15 0.74 2.44 0.86
N ALA A 16 1.99 2.78 1.18
CA ALA A 16 2.53 4.11 0.93
C ALA A 16 3.34 4.09 -0.37
N ILE A 17 2.97 4.96 -1.33
CA ILE A 17 3.65 5.15 -2.61
C ILE A 17 3.93 6.65 -2.79
N LYS A 18 5.21 7.02 -2.97
CA LYS A 18 5.66 8.41 -3.17
C LYS A 18 5.11 9.39 -2.14
N GLY A 19 5.05 9.00 -0.87
CA GLY A 19 4.51 9.85 0.19
C GLY A 19 2.98 9.86 0.29
N THR A 20 2.27 9.04 -0.49
CA THR A 20 0.80 8.96 -0.48
C THR A 20 0.34 7.59 0.01
N VAL A 21 -0.59 7.56 0.95
CA VAL A 21 -1.14 6.34 1.55
C VAL A 21 -2.44 5.97 0.85
N PHE A 22 -2.50 4.73 0.36
CA PHE A 22 -3.66 4.16 -0.30
C PHE A 22 -4.25 3.03 0.55
N ASP A 23 -5.58 3.01 0.68
CA ASP A 23 -6.30 1.86 1.25
C ASP A 23 -6.40 0.75 0.20
N VAL A 24 -5.78 -0.39 0.48
CA VAL A 24 -5.90 -1.60 -0.35
C VAL A 24 -6.55 -2.75 0.42
N SER A 25 -7.27 -2.43 1.50
CA SER A 25 -8.04 -3.38 2.29
C SER A 25 -9.04 -4.16 1.43
N ALA A 26 -9.61 -3.49 0.40
CA ALA A 26 -10.46 -4.12 -0.61
C ALA A 26 -9.79 -5.28 -1.39
N LYS A 27 -8.46 -5.36 -1.40
CA LYS A 27 -7.68 -6.44 -2.02
C LYS A 27 -6.80 -7.19 -1.00
N LYS A 28 -7.36 -7.51 0.17
CA LYS A 28 -6.71 -8.36 1.18
C LYS A 28 -6.19 -9.69 0.62
N ALA A 29 -6.82 -10.30 -0.38
CA ALA A 29 -6.31 -11.52 -1.02
C ALA A 29 -4.96 -11.33 -1.74
N MET A 30 -4.64 -10.11 -2.19
CA MET A 30 -3.46 -9.81 -2.99
C MET A 30 -2.33 -9.18 -2.15
N TYR A 31 -2.69 -8.32 -1.20
CA TYR A 31 -1.75 -7.61 -0.30
C TYR A 31 -1.69 -8.19 1.12
N GLY A 32 -2.65 -9.03 1.49
CA GLY A 32 -2.68 -9.68 2.80
C GLY A 32 -1.72 -10.86 2.91
N PRO A 33 -1.70 -11.52 4.09
CA PRO A 33 -0.77 -12.62 4.37
C PRO A 33 -0.95 -13.75 3.36
N GLY A 34 0.14 -14.10 2.65
CA GLY A 34 0.15 -15.10 1.57
C GLY A 34 -0.06 -14.53 0.17
N GLY A 35 -0.39 -13.25 0.03
CA GLY A 35 -0.49 -12.57 -1.25
C GLY A 35 0.88 -12.21 -1.83
N GLY A 36 1.01 -12.27 -3.16
CA GLY A 36 2.28 -11.95 -3.85
C GLY A 36 2.76 -10.51 -3.66
N TYR A 37 1.87 -9.61 -3.20
CA TYR A 37 2.18 -8.20 -2.93
C TYR A 37 2.26 -7.87 -1.44
N HIS A 38 2.24 -8.87 -0.55
CA HIS A 38 2.37 -8.70 0.89
C HIS A 38 3.66 -7.96 1.28
N CYS A 39 4.76 -8.14 0.54
CA CYS A 39 6.01 -7.43 0.77
C CYS A 39 5.91 -5.89 0.67
N PHE A 40 4.83 -5.37 0.08
CA PHE A 40 4.55 -3.94 -0.03
C PHE A 40 3.52 -3.44 0.99
N ALA A 41 2.77 -4.34 1.63
CA ALA A 41 1.86 -3.97 2.70
C ALA A 41 2.65 -3.36 3.86
N GLY A 42 2.19 -2.22 4.36
CA GLY A 42 2.79 -1.52 5.49
C GLY A 42 4.17 -0.90 5.25
N LYS A 43 4.71 -0.95 4.02
CA LYS A 43 6.03 -0.38 3.70
C LYS A 43 5.95 0.72 2.66
N ASP A 44 6.90 1.65 2.77
CA ASP A 44 7.08 2.74 1.82
C ASP A 44 7.69 2.20 0.53
N ALA A 45 6.86 2.06 -0.50
CA ALA A 45 7.25 1.52 -1.79
C ALA A 45 8.08 2.54 -2.59
N SER A 46 8.17 3.80 -2.15
CA SER A 46 8.85 4.93 -2.80
C SER A 46 10.30 4.67 -3.25
N LYS A 47 10.98 3.66 -2.69
CA LYS A 47 12.37 3.31 -3.04
C LYS A 47 12.52 2.48 -4.32
N ARG A 48 11.44 1.98 -4.93
CA ARG A 48 11.52 1.21 -6.19
C ARG A 48 11.28 2.12 -7.39
N LYS A 49 12.33 2.26 -8.22
CA LYS A 49 12.37 3.08 -9.44
C LYS A 49 11.29 2.71 -10.48
N THR A 50 10.61 1.58 -10.32
CA THR A 50 9.60 1.03 -11.25
C THR A 50 8.15 1.34 -10.86
N LEU A 51 7.90 2.11 -9.80
CA LEU A 51 6.54 2.31 -9.25
C LEU A 51 5.85 3.59 -9.72
N ASP A 52 6.39 4.31 -10.71
CA ASP A 52 5.74 5.50 -11.25
C ASP A 52 4.40 5.17 -11.92
N ASP A 53 4.38 4.13 -12.76
CA ASP A 53 3.14 3.55 -13.34
C ASP A 53 2.15 3.05 -12.27
N TRP A 54 2.68 2.52 -11.17
CA TRP A 54 1.86 1.99 -10.09
C TRP A 54 1.14 3.09 -9.31
N CYS A 55 1.74 4.27 -9.16
CA CYS A 55 1.11 5.40 -8.50
C CYS A 55 -0.18 5.80 -9.24
N VAL A 56 -0.10 5.96 -10.56
CA VAL A 56 -1.25 6.34 -11.40
C VAL A 56 -2.34 5.26 -11.36
N PHE A 57 -1.96 3.98 -11.36
CA PHE A 57 -2.91 2.88 -11.23
C PHE A 57 -3.65 2.91 -9.89
N PHE A 58 -2.93 3.23 -8.81
CA PHE A 58 -3.49 3.25 -7.46
C PHE A 58 -4.40 4.46 -7.23
N GLU A 59 -4.00 5.66 -7.65
CA GLU A 59 -4.82 6.88 -7.54
C GLU A 59 -6.16 6.75 -8.27
N LYS A 60 -6.18 6.00 -9.38
CA LYS A 60 -7.40 5.78 -10.15
C LYS A 60 -8.33 4.73 -9.54
N ARG A 61 -7.80 3.83 -8.70
CA ARG A 61 -8.51 2.62 -8.29
C ARG A 61 -8.75 2.49 -6.79
N TYR A 62 -7.97 3.19 -5.98
CA TYR A 62 -8.06 3.16 -4.52
C TYR A 62 -8.19 4.57 -3.97
N ALA A 63 -8.89 4.67 -2.85
CA ALA A 63 -9.02 5.93 -2.13
C ALA A 63 -7.69 6.30 -1.46
N ILE A 64 -7.36 7.59 -1.54
CA ILE A 64 -6.23 8.17 -0.80
C ILE A 64 -6.68 8.39 0.63
N VAL A 65 -5.96 7.76 1.57
CA VAL A 65 -6.26 7.80 3.00
C VAL A 65 -5.48 8.91 3.70
N GLY A 66 -4.30 9.24 3.17
CA GLY A 66 -3.44 10.27 3.73
C GLY A 66 -2.11 10.40 2.99
N LYS A 67 -1.20 11.19 3.54
CA LYS A 67 0.17 11.34 3.04
C LYS A 67 1.16 11.02 4.16
N THR A 68 2.22 10.27 3.83
CA THR A 68 3.35 10.09 4.74
C THR A 68 4.27 11.30 4.64
N ALA A 69 4.59 11.90 5.79
CA ALA A 69 5.56 12.98 5.91
C ALA A 69 6.97 12.43 6.13
#